data_AF-A0A2M9U5Y8-F1
#
_entry.id   AF-A0A2M9U5Y8-F1
#
_cell.length_a   1.000
_cell.length_b   1.000
_cell.length_c   1.000
_cell.angle_alpha   90.00
_cell.angle_beta   90.00
_cell.angle_gamma   90.00
#
_symmetry.space_group_name_H-M   'P 1'
#
loop_
_entity.id
_entity.type
_entity.pdbx_description
1 polymer ?
#
loop_
_entity_poly.entity_id
_entity_poly.type
_entity_poly.pdbx_seq_one_letter_code
_entity_poly.pdbx_strand_id
1 'polypeptide(L)'
;MSNVFCNCSYVGGLTYAFCIDGQLGNPSFVLLSKNSRIVERKMVLGIANRYSCEVTLAEWQPATSTFKLRYFTSSGEIDFCGHGTLAAAAWLSKFHSIGAPMEFSVLGGSVIVDRFGQNEWGYRQATFSLIELFCKYPIFNTPHT
;
A
#
# COMPACT_ATOMS: atom_id res chain seq x y z
N MET A 1 7.88 23.28 28.28
CA MET A 1 7.58 22.08 27.48
C MET A 1 8.11 22.34 26.08
N SER A 2 9.25 21.74 25.75
CA SER A 2 9.97 21.96 24.50
C SER A 2 9.21 21.32 23.35
N ASN A 3 8.58 22.15 22.50
CA ASN A 3 8.12 21.74 21.18
C ASN A 3 9.34 21.43 20.32
N VAL A 4 9.76 20.16 20.34
CA VAL A 4 10.66 19.63 19.33
C VAL A 4 9.83 19.51 18.06
N PHE A 5 9.88 20.54 17.22
CA PHE A 5 9.57 20.39 15.82
C PHE A 5 10.60 19.40 15.26
N CYS A 6 10.29 18.10 15.30
CA CYS A 6 11.07 17.13 14.55
C CYS A 6 10.96 17.57 13.10
N ASN A 7 12.09 17.98 12.52
CA ASN A 7 12.25 18.24 11.10
C ASN A 7 12.21 16.90 10.34
N CYS A 8 11.16 16.13 10.56
CA CYS A 8 11.01 14.75 10.15
C CYS A 8 10.79 14.75 8.63
N SER A 9 11.81 14.30 7.90
CA SER A 9 11.85 14.15 6.44
C SER A 9 10.71 13.33 5.84
N TYR A 10 10.02 12.56 6.68
CA TYR A 10 9.00 11.60 6.31
C TYR A 10 7.83 11.74 7.28
N VAL A 11 6.62 11.60 6.74
CA VAL A 11 5.38 11.58 7.53
C VAL A 11 4.64 10.33 7.13
N GLY A 12 4.08 9.62 8.10
CA GLY A 12 3.38 8.39 7.83
C GLY A 12 2.47 7.98 8.97
N GLY A 13 1.61 7.00 8.70
CA GLY A 13 0.68 6.51 9.69
C GLY A 13 0.08 5.17 9.30
N LEU A 14 -0.29 4.41 10.33
CA LEU A 14 -1.01 3.16 10.18
C LEU A 14 -2.42 3.43 9.65
N THR A 15 -2.77 2.78 8.54
CA THR A 15 -4.05 2.92 7.84
C THR A 15 -4.58 1.55 7.48
N TYR A 16 -5.85 1.28 7.72
CA TYR A 16 -6.45 -0.03 7.47
C TYR A 16 -7.32 0.03 6.23
N ALA A 17 -7.00 -0.79 5.22
CA ALA A 17 -7.93 -1.06 4.12
C ALA A 17 -8.90 -2.16 4.53
N PHE A 18 -10.10 -2.18 3.93
CA PHE A 18 -11.11 -3.22 4.18
C PHE A 18 -11.49 -3.37 5.67
N CYS A 19 -11.46 -2.26 6.42
CA CYS A 19 -11.87 -2.25 7.83
C CYS A 19 -13.36 -1.94 7.97
N ILE A 20 -13.92 -2.34 9.12
CA ILE A 20 -15.28 -2.02 9.53
C ILE A 20 -15.17 -0.94 10.61
N ASP A 21 -15.44 0.31 10.26
CA ASP A 21 -15.35 1.46 11.18
C ASP A 21 -14.02 1.55 11.95
N GLY A 22 -12.91 1.25 11.27
CA GLY A 22 -11.57 1.25 11.85
C GLY A 22 -11.22 0.01 12.68
N GLN A 23 -12.10 -1.00 12.74
CA GLN A 23 -11.84 -2.30 13.34
C GLN A 23 -11.53 -3.35 12.25
N LEU A 24 -10.78 -4.39 12.60
CA LEU A 24 -10.34 -5.45 11.68
C LEU A 24 -9.57 -4.88 10.48
N GLY A 25 -9.71 -5.49 9.31
CA GLY A 25 -9.11 -5.04 8.05
C GLY A 25 -7.64 -5.40 7.91
N ASN A 26 -7.06 -4.91 6.81
CA ASN A 26 -5.68 -5.14 6.43
C ASN A 26 -4.86 -3.88 6.70
N PRO A 27 -4.01 -3.87 7.75
CA PRO A 27 -3.19 -2.71 8.08
C PRO A 27 -2.12 -2.48 7.02
N SER A 28 -1.88 -1.22 6.68
CA SER A 28 -0.74 -0.72 5.90
C SER A 28 -0.11 0.46 6.64
N PHE A 29 1.20 0.45 6.83
CA PHE A 29 1.88 1.67 7.24
C PHE A 29 2.16 2.54 6.01
N VAL A 30 1.41 3.63 5.84
CA VAL A 30 1.64 4.55 4.72
C VAL A 30 2.76 5.49 5.09
N LEU A 31 3.80 5.58 4.26
CA LEU A 31 4.95 6.46 4.43
C LEU A 31 5.06 7.40 3.24
N LEU A 32 4.99 8.71 3.48
CA LEU A 32 5.16 9.72 2.45
C LEU A 32 6.61 10.23 2.43
N SER A 33 7.25 10.14 1.27
CA SER A 33 8.52 10.82 0.98
C SER A 33 8.28 12.11 0.21
N LYS A 34 8.72 13.24 0.79
CA LYS A 34 8.66 14.57 0.16
C LYS A 34 10.02 14.97 -0.41
N ASN A 35 10.00 15.85 -1.41
CA ASN A 35 11.19 16.50 -1.98
C ASN A 35 12.24 15.52 -2.53
N SER A 36 11.79 14.40 -3.11
CA SER A 36 12.67 13.38 -3.69
C SER A 36 13.73 12.83 -2.72
N ARG A 37 13.46 12.90 -1.40
CA ARG A 37 14.36 12.30 -0.41
C ARG A 37 14.35 10.79 -0.56
N ILE A 38 15.53 10.21 -0.67
CA ILE A 38 15.71 8.76 -0.71
C ILE A 38 15.25 8.21 0.64
N VAL A 39 14.35 7.22 0.62
CA VAL A 39 14.00 6.45 1.82
C VAL A 39 14.90 5.23 1.87
N GLU A 40 15.69 5.10 2.94
CA GLU A 40 16.59 3.97 3.09
C GLU A 40 15.81 2.66 3.27
N ARG A 41 16.20 1.61 2.54
CA ARG A 41 15.55 0.30 2.64
C ARG A 41 15.51 -0.23 4.08
N LYS A 42 16.59 -0.05 4.86
CA LYS A 42 16.64 -0.47 6.27
C LYS A 42 15.58 0.20 7.12
N MET A 43 15.29 1.49 6.90
CA MET A 43 14.23 2.21 7.60
C MET A 43 12.87 1.59 7.28
N VAL A 44 12.57 1.39 6.00
CA VAL A 44 11.27 0.86 5.57
C VAL A 44 11.02 -0.55 6.11
N LEU A 45 12.03 -1.43 6.05
CA LEU A 45 11.94 -2.77 6.62
C LEU A 45 11.81 -2.75 8.16
N GLY A 46 12.48 -1.80 8.82
CA GLY A 46 12.35 -1.59 10.26
C GLY A 46 10.94 -1.18 10.67
N ILE A 47 10.27 -0.33 9.88
CA ILE A 47 8.87 0.05 10.09
C ILE A 47 7.96 -1.17 9.87
N ALA A 48 8.14 -1.90 8.77
CA ALA A 48 7.34 -3.10 8.47
C ALA A 48 7.42 -4.12 9.62
N ASN A 49 8.62 -4.35 10.16
CA ASN A 49 8.83 -5.24 11.29
C ASN A 49 8.18 -4.69 12.58
N ARG A 50 8.38 -3.39 12.89
CA ARG A 50 7.86 -2.77 14.11
C ARG A 50 6.33 -2.78 14.19
N TYR A 51 5.65 -2.55 13.08
CA TYR A 51 4.19 -2.51 13.03
C TYR A 51 3.57 -3.85 12.59
N SER A 52 4.39 -4.84 12.24
CA SER A 52 3.94 -6.17 11.79
C SER A 52 2.94 -6.10 10.62
N CYS A 53 3.16 -5.16 9.70
CA CYS A 53 2.36 -4.97 8.50
C CYS A 53 3.25 -4.53 7.34
N GLU A 54 2.72 -4.48 6.12
CA GLU A 54 3.46 -3.90 5.00
C GLU A 54 3.57 -2.38 5.13
N VAL A 55 4.63 -1.83 4.53
CA VAL A 55 4.78 -0.39 4.33
C VAL A 55 4.45 -0.05 2.90
N THR A 56 3.52 0.90 2.72
CA THR A 56 3.27 1.54 1.43
C THR A 56 4.02 2.87 1.38
N LEU A 57 5.13 2.89 0.67
CA LEU A 57 5.90 4.10 0.43
C LEU A 57 5.30 4.88 -0.75
N ALA A 58 4.76 6.07 -0.48
CA ALA A 58 4.30 7.03 -1.47
C ALA A 58 5.40 8.06 -1.74
N GLU A 59 5.98 8.03 -2.93
CA GLU A 59 7.04 8.95 -3.38
C GLU A 59 6.43 9.99 -4.31
N TRP A 60 6.40 11.26 -3.89
CA TRP A 60 5.93 12.34 -4.75
C TRP A 60 6.76 12.45 -6.04
N GLN A 61 6.09 12.52 -7.19
CA GLN A 61 6.70 12.68 -8.51
C GLN A 61 6.37 14.07 -9.06
N PRO A 62 7.26 15.08 -8.90
CA PRO A 62 6.98 16.46 -9.33
C PRO A 62 6.68 16.60 -10.82
N ALA A 63 7.34 15.79 -11.67
CA ALA A 63 7.22 15.88 -13.12
C ALA A 63 5.82 15.51 -13.63
N THR A 64 5.17 14.54 -12.99
CA THR A 64 3.82 14.07 -13.36
C THR A 64 2.75 14.61 -12.44
N SER A 65 3.13 15.28 -11.34
CA SER A 65 2.21 15.67 -10.26
C SER A 65 1.41 14.49 -9.69
N THR A 66 2.02 13.30 -9.65
CA THR A 66 1.43 12.06 -9.11
C THR A 66 2.33 11.45 -8.02
N PHE A 67 1.93 10.30 -7.47
CA PHE A 67 2.76 9.53 -6.55
C PHE A 67 3.17 8.21 -7.18
N LYS A 68 4.42 7.81 -6.93
CA LYS A 68 4.88 6.43 -7.15
C LYS A 68 4.67 5.65 -5.86
N LEU A 69 4.00 4.51 -5.93
CA LEU A 69 3.86 3.61 -4.80
C LEU A 69 4.85 2.44 -4.90
N ARG A 70 5.46 2.13 -3.76
CA ARG A 70 6.31 0.96 -3.55
C ARG A 70 5.88 0.25 -2.27
N TYR A 71 5.98 -1.07 -2.25
CA TYR A 71 5.39 -1.89 -1.19
C TYR A 71 6.45 -2.76 -0.54
N PHE A 72 6.47 -2.82 0.77
CA PHE A 72 7.51 -3.54 1.51
C PHE A 72 6.90 -4.39 2.62
N THR A 73 7.24 -5.67 2.64
CA THR A 73 7.06 -6.54 3.80
C THR A 73 8.32 -6.51 4.67
N SER A 74 8.31 -7.16 5.82
CA SER A 74 9.51 -7.37 6.63
C SER A 74 10.62 -8.13 5.88
N SER A 75 10.26 -8.95 4.89
CA SER A 75 11.18 -9.73 4.07
C SER A 75 11.76 -8.95 2.88
N GLY A 76 11.15 -7.84 2.48
CA GLY A 76 11.59 -7.10 1.30
C GLY A 76 10.47 -6.40 0.54
N GLU A 77 10.88 -5.72 -0.52
CA GLU A 77 9.98 -5.09 -1.49
C GLU A 77 9.20 -6.14 -2.28
N ILE A 78 7.92 -5.89 -2.52
CA ILE A 78 7.03 -6.69 -3.35
C ILE A 78 6.45 -5.83 -4.48
N ASP A 79 6.08 -6.47 -5.58
CA ASP A 79 5.71 -5.77 -6.81
C ASP A 79 4.43 -4.94 -6.66
N PHE A 80 3.43 -5.46 -5.95
CA PHE A 80 2.14 -4.82 -5.79
C PHE A 80 1.45 -5.24 -4.49
N CYS A 81 0.72 -4.31 -3.86
CA CYS A 81 -0.12 -4.58 -2.69
C CYS A 81 -1.45 -3.82 -2.82
N GLY A 82 -2.54 -4.53 -3.08
CA GLY A 82 -3.85 -3.91 -3.29
C GLY A 82 -4.39 -3.15 -2.08
N HIS A 83 -4.29 -3.71 -0.87
CA HIS A 83 -4.70 -3.00 0.35
C HIS A 83 -3.81 -1.79 0.63
N GLY A 84 -2.50 -1.90 0.38
CA GLY A 84 -1.57 -0.79 0.51
C GLY A 84 -1.93 0.39 -0.40
N THR A 85 -2.32 0.12 -1.65
CA THR A 85 -2.81 1.13 -2.60
C THR A 85 -4.03 1.88 -2.07
N LEU A 86 -5.03 1.17 -1.54
CA LEU A 86 -6.23 1.80 -0.97
C LEU A 86 -5.91 2.59 0.30
N ALA A 87 -5.07 2.04 1.16
CA ALA A 87 -4.60 2.71 2.37
C ALA A 87 -3.86 4.01 2.04
N ALA A 88 -3.00 4.01 1.02
CA ALA A 88 -2.30 5.22 0.57
C ALA A 88 -3.27 6.29 0.08
N ALA A 89 -4.27 5.93 -0.73
CA ALA A 89 -5.28 6.89 -1.20
C ALA A 89 -6.07 7.52 -0.04
N ALA A 90 -6.56 6.69 0.89
CA ALA A 90 -7.30 7.16 2.06
C ALA A 90 -6.45 8.09 2.94
N TRP A 91 -5.20 7.72 3.19
CA TRP A 91 -4.28 8.51 4.02
C TRP A 91 -3.90 9.84 3.35
N LEU A 92 -3.54 9.82 2.07
CA LEU A 92 -3.19 11.04 1.31
C LEU A 92 -4.39 11.99 1.19
N SER A 93 -5.61 11.46 1.00
CA SER A 93 -6.80 12.30 0.98
C SER A 93 -7.04 12.97 2.33
N LYS A 94 -6.96 12.20 3.42
CA LYS A 94 -7.24 12.69 4.77
C LYS A 94 -6.20 13.70 5.28
N PHE A 95 -4.91 13.45 5.06
CA PHE A 95 -3.83 14.23 5.68
C PHE A 95 -3.13 15.20 4.73
N HIS A 96 -3.35 15.07 3.42
CA HIS A 96 -2.76 15.93 2.39
C HIS A 96 -3.78 16.55 1.44
N SER A 97 -5.08 16.38 1.70
CA SER A 97 -6.18 16.97 0.91
C SER A 97 -6.09 16.65 -0.58
N ILE A 98 -5.52 15.49 -0.93
CA ILE A 98 -5.49 15.02 -2.32
C ILE A 98 -6.90 14.55 -2.71
N GLY A 99 -7.40 15.04 -3.84
CA GLY A 99 -8.71 14.69 -4.39
C GLY A 99 -8.70 13.33 -5.09
N ALA A 100 -9.87 12.73 -5.24
CA ALA A 100 -10.09 11.57 -6.11
C ALA A 100 -10.60 12.03 -7.50
N PRO A 101 -10.34 11.28 -8.58
CA PRO A 101 -9.53 10.06 -8.63
C PRO A 101 -8.04 10.33 -8.38
N MET A 102 -7.34 9.39 -7.75
CA MET A 102 -5.89 9.43 -7.57
C MET A 102 -5.22 8.46 -8.54
N GLU A 103 -4.30 8.97 -9.35
CA GLU A 103 -3.42 8.13 -10.17
C GLU A 103 -2.11 7.85 -9.42
N PHE A 104 -1.76 6.57 -9.33
CA PHE A 104 -0.52 6.09 -8.77
C PHE A 104 0.29 5.33 -9.81
N SER A 105 1.57 5.67 -9.95
CA SER A 105 2.52 4.81 -10.66
C SER A 105 2.95 3.67 -9.76
N VAL A 106 2.88 2.43 -10.24
CA VAL A 106 3.29 1.21 -9.54
C VAL A 106 4.30 0.44 -10.40
N LEU A 107 4.89 -0.63 -9.87
CA LEU A 107 5.71 -1.49 -10.72
C LEU A 107 4.84 -2.09 -11.83
N GLY A 108 5.24 -1.88 -13.08
CA GLY A 108 4.56 -2.44 -14.24
C GLY A 108 3.35 -1.65 -14.78
N GLY A 109 3.00 -0.49 -14.21
CA GLY A 109 1.91 0.34 -14.76
C GLY A 109 1.42 1.46 -13.84
N SER A 110 0.16 1.86 -14.02
CA SER A 110 -0.54 2.78 -13.13
C SER A 110 -1.86 2.19 -12.64
N VAL A 111 -2.30 2.67 -11.48
CA VAL A 111 -3.60 2.34 -10.88
C VAL A 111 -4.34 3.63 -10.56
N ILE A 112 -5.61 3.68 -10.93
CA ILE A 112 -6.50 4.80 -10.61
C ILE A 112 -7.41 4.36 -9.48
N VAL A 113 -7.34 5.09 -8.36
CA VAL A 113 -8.16 4.86 -7.18
C VAL A 113 -9.24 5.93 -7.10
N ASP A 114 -10.49 5.47 -7.09
CA ASP A 114 -11.68 6.28 -6.92
C ASP A 114 -12.16 6.28 -5.47
N ARG A 115 -12.98 7.27 -5.15
CA ARG A 115 -13.67 7.40 -3.87
C ARG A 115 -15.19 7.38 -4.11
N PHE A 116 -15.88 6.41 -3.50
CA PHE A 116 -17.31 6.18 -3.67
C PHE A 116 -18.17 6.73 -2.52
N GLY A 117 -17.54 7.06 -1.39
CA GLY A 117 -18.17 7.55 -0.17
C GLY A 117 -17.15 8.28 0.71
N GLN A 118 -17.50 8.66 1.94
CA GLN A 118 -16.58 9.41 2.81
C GLN A 118 -15.30 8.62 3.14
N ASN A 119 -15.41 7.29 3.28
CA ASN A 119 -14.31 6.39 3.61
C ASN A 119 -14.25 5.15 2.69
N GLU A 120 -14.90 5.22 1.52
CA GLU A 120 -15.00 4.10 0.60
C GLU A 120 -14.08 4.35 -0.59
N TRP A 121 -13.03 3.53 -0.70
CA TRP A 121 -11.99 3.63 -1.71
C TRP A 121 -11.93 2.34 -2.51
N GLY A 122 -11.76 2.45 -3.82
CA GLY A 122 -11.66 1.30 -4.71
C GLY A 122 -10.91 1.60 -6.00
N TYR A 123 -10.44 0.57 -6.68
CA TYR A 123 -9.88 0.66 -8.03
C TYR A 123 -10.41 -0.51 -8.86
N ARG A 124 -10.37 -0.36 -10.19
CA ARG A 124 -10.89 -1.37 -11.12
C ARG A 124 -10.16 -2.71 -10.96
N GLN A 125 -10.93 -3.78 -10.86
CA GLN A 125 -10.42 -5.16 -10.83
C GLN A 125 -10.96 -5.92 -12.05
N ALA A 126 -10.27 -6.99 -12.44
CA ALA A 126 -10.70 -7.89 -13.49
C ALA A 126 -10.54 -9.33 -13.01
N THR A 127 -11.49 -10.18 -13.38
CA THR A 127 -11.38 -11.64 -13.23
C THR A 127 -10.81 -12.23 -14.51
N PHE A 128 -10.00 -13.27 -14.36
CA PHE A 128 -9.46 -14.03 -15.48
C PHE A 128 -10.19 -15.38 -15.60
N SER A 129 -10.02 -16.05 -16.74
CA SER A 129 -10.67 -17.34 -17.01
C SER A 129 -10.43 -18.37 -15.90
N LEU A 130 -11.45 -19.17 -15.63
CA LEU A 130 -11.37 -20.26 -14.66
C LEU A 130 -10.28 -21.26 -15.08
N ILE A 131 -9.35 -21.53 -14.17
CA ILE A 131 -8.36 -22.60 -14.31
C ILE A 131 -8.89 -23.78 -13.51
N GLU A 132 -9.31 -24.85 -14.18
CA GLU A 132 -9.63 -26.10 -13.49
C GLU A 132 -8.34 -26.69 -12.90
N LEU A 133 -8.25 -26.71 -11.56
CA LEU A 133 -7.06 -27.19 -10.83
C LEU A 133 -6.91 -28.72 -10.84
N PHE A 134 -7.86 -29.47 -11.43
CA PHE A 134 -7.96 -30.92 -11.27
C PHE A 134 -7.02 -31.78 -12.13
N CYS A 135 -6.23 -31.21 -13.04
CA CYS A 135 -5.38 -32.03 -13.93
C CYS A 135 -3.89 -31.70 -13.93
N LYS A 136 -3.40 -30.71 -13.15
CA LYS A 136 -2.02 -30.22 -13.30
C LYS A 136 -1.06 -30.47 -12.15
N TYR A 137 -1.54 -30.93 -10.99
CA TYR A 137 -0.68 -31.19 -9.82
C TYR A 137 -1.06 -32.50 -9.11
N PRO A 138 -0.39 -33.64 -9.41
CA PRO A 138 -0.65 -34.93 -8.78
C PRO A 138 0.00 -35.03 -7.38
N ILE A 139 -0.15 -34.00 -6.53
CA ILE A 139 0.47 -33.96 -5.18
C ILE A 139 -0.46 -34.61 -4.13
N PHE A 140 -1.71 -34.90 -4.48
CA PHE A 140 -2.70 -35.48 -3.55
C PHE A 140 -2.96 -36.98 -3.73
N ASN A 141 -2.26 -37.66 -4.66
CA ASN A 141 -2.37 -39.11 -4.83
C ASN A 141 -1.15 -39.83 -4.24
N THR A 142 -1.00 -39.80 -2.91
CA THR A 142 -0.26 -40.86 -2.22
C THR A 142 -1.25 -41.65 -1.37
N PRO A 143 -1.53 -42.93 -1.69
CA PRO A 143 -2.30 -43.77 -0.80
C PRO A 143 -1.48 -43.99 0.47
N HIS A 144 -2.04 -43.59 1.61
CA HIS A 144 -1.54 -44.06 2.91
C HIS A 144 -1.71 -45.58 2.93
N THR A 145 -0.58 -46.28 3.01
CA THR A 145 -0.53 -47.72 3.33
C THR A 145 -0.51 -47.89 4.84
#